data_AF-A0A957UCP4-F1
#
_entry.id   AF-A0A957UCP4-F1
#
_cell.length_a   1.000
_cell.length_b   1.000
_cell.length_c   1.000
_cell.angle_alpha   90.00
_cell.angle_beta   90.00
_cell.angle_gamma   90.00
#
_symmetry.space_group_name_H-M   'P 1'
#
loop_
_entity.id
_entity.type
_entity.pdbx_description
1 polymer ?
#
loop_
_entity_poly.entity_id
_entity_poly.type
_entity_poly.pdbx_seq_one_letter_code
_entity_poly.pdbx_strand_id
1 'polypeptide(L)'
;SLTREQAAAIREEEQRAAAAVAGVSEVIFLREPDGSLVNTLDLRRKLVREIRRFRPEVVVCGDPTVWFVNGTYINHPDHRAAAGAALEAVFPAAGQPHVFQELADEGLAAHKVRKVYVEGWGGGDTWVNTTSSIDKKIAALRCHKSQMGEWDPEPMVRQWSAEAGKGREMAYAEVFKVITLISDDDYAKLTNGSD
;
A
#
# COMPACT_ATOMS: atom_id res chain seq x y z
N SER A 1 -2.88 -19.39 -25.31
CA SER A 1 -3.06 -19.09 -23.89
C SER A 1 -1.69 -18.78 -23.30
N LEU A 2 -1.53 -17.65 -22.60
CA LEU A 2 -0.30 -17.35 -21.85
C LEU A 2 -0.20 -18.30 -20.65
N THR A 3 1.01 -18.79 -20.34
CA THR A 3 1.23 -19.51 -19.07
C THR A 3 1.15 -18.54 -17.88
N ARG A 4 1.04 -19.07 -16.67
CA ARG A 4 1.04 -18.24 -15.44
C ARG A 4 2.35 -17.48 -15.30
N GLU A 5 3.48 -18.09 -15.64
CA GLU A 5 4.80 -17.48 -15.59
C GLU A 5 4.93 -16.35 -16.60
N GLN A 6 4.43 -16.55 -17.82
CA GLN A 6 4.42 -15.50 -18.85
C GLN A 6 3.54 -14.32 -18.44
N ALA A 7 2.36 -14.58 -17.88
CA ALA A 7 1.47 -13.54 -17.37
C ALA A 7 2.12 -12.77 -16.19
N ALA A 8 2.81 -13.47 -15.28
CA ALA A 8 3.52 -12.85 -14.17
C ALA A 8 4.65 -11.93 -14.66
N ALA A 9 5.47 -12.37 -15.61
CA ALA A 9 6.55 -11.56 -16.18
C ALA A 9 6.04 -10.27 -16.84
N ILE A 10 4.97 -10.37 -17.64
CA ILE A 10 4.32 -9.20 -18.27
C ILE A 10 3.82 -8.22 -17.19
N ARG A 11 3.08 -8.71 -16.20
CA ARG A 11 2.52 -7.87 -15.14
C ARG A 11 3.60 -7.23 -14.26
N GLU A 12 4.71 -7.94 -14.05
CA GLU A 12 5.90 -7.42 -13.36
C GLU A 12 6.50 -6.23 -14.13
N GLU A 13 6.63 -6.31 -15.45
CA GLU A 13 7.11 -5.20 -16.30
C GLU A 13 6.13 -4.01 -16.29
N GLU A 14 4.83 -4.28 -16.42
CA GLU A 14 3.78 -3.26 -16.36
C GLU A 14 3.78 -2.51 -15.02
N GLN A 15 3.94 -3.23 -13.90
CA GLN A 15 4.05 -2.63 -12.57
C GLN A 15 5.29 -1.73 -12.44
N ARG A 16 6.43 -2.12 -13.01
CA ARG A 16 7.63 -1.27 -13.03
C ARG A 16 7.42 -0.01 -13.87
N ALA A 17 6.76 -0.13 -15.00
CA ALA A 17 6.40 1.02 -15.83
C ALA A 17 5.45 1.99 -15.10
N ALA A 18 4.41 1.46 -14.45
CA ALA A 18 3.48 2.24 -13.63
C ALA A 18 4.21 2.95 -12.47
N ALA A 19 5.10 2.24 -11.78
CA ALA A 19 5.94 2.77 -10.72
C ALA A 19 6.83 3.93 -11.21
N ALA A 20 7.48 3.77 -12.36
CA ALA A 20 8.30 4.83 -12.97
C ALA A 20 7.45 6.08 -13.30
N VAL A 21 6.26 5.90 -13.88
CA VAL A 21 5.32 7.00 -14.12
C VAL A 21 4.91 7.68 -12.83
N ALA A 22 4.64 6.92 -11.76
CA ALA A 22 4.26 7.42 -10.45
C ALA A 22 5.43 8.07 -9.66
N GLY A 23 6.68 7.89 -10.10
CA GLY A 23 7.88 8.39 -9.42
C GLY A 23 8.30 7.53 -8.22
N VAL A 24 7.92 6.26 -8.22
CA VAL A 24 8.34 5.26 -7.22
C VAL A 24 9.77 4.80 -7.54
N SER A 25 10.64 4.79 -6.53
CA SER A 25 12.06 4.47 -6.69
C SER A 25 12.38 2.98 -6.78
N GLU A 26 11.59 2.13 -6.12
CA GLU A 26 11.85 0.70 -6.03
C GLU A 26 10.53 -0.08 -5.92
N VAL A 27 10.46 -1.24 -6.60
CA VAL A 27 9.34 -2.17 -6.51
C VAL A 27 9.88 -3.54 -6.09
N ILE A 28 9.37 -4.06 -4.97
CA ILE A 28 9.73 -5.38 -4.46
C ILE A 28 8.60 -6.37 -4.74
N PHE A 29 8.92 -7.43 -5.46
CA PHE A 29 8.00 -8.52 -5.75
C PHE A 29 8.24 -9.67 -4.77
N LEU A 30 7.31 -9.88 -3.84
CA LEU A 30 7.35 -11.00 -2.88
C LEU A 30 7.03 -12.35 -3.52
N ARG A 31 6.44 -12.33 -4.72
CA ARG A 31 6.11 -13.49 -5.56
C ARG A 31 5.25 -14.55 -4.87
N GLU A 32 4.33 -14.07 -4.02
CA GLU A 32 3.24 -14.91 -3.52
C GLU A 32 2.26 -15.23 -4.66
N PRO A 33 1.69 -16.45 -4.73
CA PRO A 33 0.82 -16.81 -5.84
C PRO A 33 -0.55 -16.12 -5.76
N ASP A 34 -0.93 -15.47 -6.86
CA ASP A 34 -2.21 -14.80 -7.06
C ASP A 34 -3.40 -15.76 -6.86
N GLY A 35 -4.42 -15.30 -6.14
CA GLY A 35 -5.63 -16.04 -5.80
C GLY A 35 -5.49 -16.99 -4.60
N SER A 36 -4.34 -16.99 -3.93
CA SER A 36 -4.05 -17.90 -2.82
C SER A 36 -3.26 -17.26 -1.68
N LEU A 37 -3.25 -15.92 -1.61
CA LEU A 37 -2.50 -15.21 -0.60
C LEU A 37 -3.08 -15.46 0.79
N VAL A 38 -2.25 -15.94 1.71
CA VAL A 38 -2.60 -16.12 3.11
C VAL A 38 -1.69 -15.28 3.98
N ASN A 39 -2.27 -14.63 4.99
CA ASN A 39 -1.52 -13.91 6.00
C ASN A 39 -0.79 -14.90 6.94
N THR A 40 0.35 -15.41 6.46
CA THR A 40 1.21 -16.33 7.19
C THR A 40 2.32 -15.59 7.94
N LEU A 41 2.94 -16.25 8.92
CA LEU A 41 4.14 -15.71 9.58
C LEU A 41 5.30 -15.51 8.60
N ASP A 42 5.43 -16.33 7.55
CA ASP A 42 6.48 -16.15 6.55
C ASP A 42 6.25 -14.89 5.70
N LEU A 43 5.01 -14.65 5.24
CA LEU A 43 4.66 -13.41 4.56
C LEU A 43 4.91 -12.19 5.45
N ARG A 44 4.50 -12.27 6.73
CA ARG A 44 4.75 -11.20 7.70
C ARG A 44 6.24 -10.96 7.90
N ARG A 45 7.06 -12.01 7.97
CA ARG A 45 8.53 -11.92 8.06
C ARG A 45 9.15 -11.24 6.84
N LYS A 46 8.67 -11.56 5.62
CA LYS A 46 9.09 -10.88 4.38
C LYS A 46 8.80 -9.39 4.44
N LEU A 47 7.60 -9.00 4.88
CA LEU A 47 7.23 -7.60 5.05
C LEU A 47 8.04 -6.89 6.15
N VAL A 48 8.28 -7.53 7.30
CA VAL A 48 9.11 -6.96 8.37
C VAL A 48 10.53 -6.71 7.90
N ARG A 49 11.12 -7.62 7.11
CA ARG A 49 12.43 -7.41 6.49
C ARG A 49 12.46 -6.13 5.66
N GLU A 50 11.48 -5.93 4.79
CA GLU A 50 11.41 -4.71 3.97
C GLU A 50 11.18 -3.45 4.82
N ILE A 51 10.29 -3.50 5.83
CA ILE A 51 10.09 -2.35 6.74
C ILE A 51 11.39 -2.01 7.48
N ARG A 52 12.14 -3.00 7.97
CA ARG A 52 13.42 -2.77 8.67
C ARG A 52 14.54 -2.31 7.73
N ARG A 53 14.52 -2.74 6.46
CA ARG A 53 15.45 -2.30 5.42
C ARG A 53 15.20 -0.85 5.00
N PHE A 54 13.95 -0.52 4.65
CA PHE A 54 13.58 0.81 4.16
C PHE A 54 13.42 1.84 5.29
N ARG A 55 13.17 1.39 6.52
CA ARG A 55 12.91 2.23 7.69
C ARG A 55 11.86 3.33 7.42
N PRO A 56 10.69 3.00 6.85
CA PRO A 56 9.75 4.00 6.38
C PRO A 56 9.13 4.78 7.56
N GLU A 57 8.94 6.09 7.36
CA GLU A 57 8.13 6.90 8.27
C GLU A 57 6.65 6.46 8.21
N VAL A 58 6.15 6.21 7.00
CA VAL A 58 4.74 5.94 6.72
C VAL A 58 4.60 4.62 5.95
N VAL A 59 3.60 3.82 6.32
CA VAL A 59 3.13 2.68 5.53
C VAL A 59 1.72 2.95 5.02
N VAL A 60 1.45 2.65 3.75
CA VAL A 60 0.12 2.73 3.14
C VAL A 60 -0.35 1.31 2.83
N CYS A 61 -1.57 0.94 3.20
CA CYS A 61 -2.12 -0.40 2.96
C CYS A 61 -3.66 -0.39 2.82
N GLY A 62 -4.24 -1.53 2.44
CA GLY A 62 -5.70 -1.69 2.42
C GLY A 62 -6.31 -1.94 3.81
N ASP A 63 -7.64 -1.99 3.86
CA ASP A 63 -8.40 -2.35 5.06
C ASP A 63 -8.76 -3.86 5.06
N PRO A 64 -8.27 -4.67 6.03
CA PRO A 64 -8.56 -6.11 6.06
C PRO A 64 -10.00 -6.43 6.50
N THR A 65 -10.77 -5.44 6.96
CA THR A 65 -12.11 -5.62 7.52
C THR A 65 -13.24 -5.47 6.49
N VAL A 66 -12.90 -5.07 5.25
CA VAL A 66 -13.89 -4.84 4.19
C VAL A 66 -14.21 -6.15 3.47
N TRP A 67 -15.38 -6.71 3.75
CA TRP A 67 -15.89 -7.94 3.09
C TRP A 67 -16.92 -7.66 2.00
N PHE A 68 -17.85 -6.75 2.27
CA PHE A 68 -18.99 -6.44 1.40
C PHE A 68 -19.02 -4.94 1.12
N VAL A 69 -19.14 -4.57 -0.16
CA VAL A 69 -19.18 -3.17 -0.59
C VAL A 69 -20.48 -2.91 -1.34
N ASN A 70 -21.25 -1.94 -0.85
CA ASN A 70 -22.48 -1.43 -1.47
C ASN A 70 -23.48 -2.52 -1.92
N GLY A 71 -23.51 -3.67 -1.24
CA GLY A 71 -24.37 -4.82 -1.57
C GLY A 71 -24.12 -5.47 -2.92
N THR A 72 -23.07 -5.08 -3.66
CA THR A 72 -22.83 -5.48 -5.05
C THR A 72 -21.46 -6.10 -5.29
N TYR A 73 -20.56 -6.00 -4.31
CA TYR A 73 -19.20 -6.49 -4.45
C TYR A 73 -18.74 -7.21 -3.17
N ILE A 74 -18.14 -8.39 -3.35
CA ILE A 74 -17.43 -9.14 -2.30
C ILE A 74 -15.94 -8.89 -2.52
N ASN A 75 -15.25 -8.39 -1.51
CA ASN A 75 -13.83 -8.06 -1.61
C ASN A 75 -12.99 -9.33 -1.84
N HIS A 76 -11.90 -9.19 -2.58
CA HIS A 76 -11.00 -10.31 -2.88
C HIS A 76 -10.28 -10.79 -1.60
N PRO A 77 -10.14 -12.11 -1.36
CA PRO A 77 -9.42 -12.62 -0.20
C PRO A 77 -7.97 -12.11 -0.13
N ASP A 78 -7.26 -12.07 -1.26
CA ASP A 78 -5.88 -11.58 -1.30
C ASP A 78 -5.75 -10.11 -0.86
N HIS A 79 -6.72 -9.24 -1.20
CA HIS A 79 -6.69 -7.85 -0.72
C HIS A 79 -6.73 -7.80 0.81
N ARG A 80 -7.62 -8.59 1.43
CA ARG A 80 -7.72 -8.66 2.89
C ARG A 80 -6.49 -9.30 3.52
N ALA A 81 -5.94 -10.35 2.91
CA ALA A 81 -4.73 -11.02 3.38
C ALA A 81 -3.51 -10.10 3.33
N ALA A 82 -3.31 -9.38 2.23
CA ALA A 82 -2.23 -8.40 2.07
C ALA A 82 -2.37 -7.25 3.08
N ALA A 83 -3.58 -6.72 3.24
CA ALA A 83 -3.87 -5.67 4.21
C ALA A 83 -3.57 -6.12 5.66
N GLY A 84 -4.04 -7.31 6.04
CA GLY A 84 -3.80 -7.88 7.37
C GLY A 84 -2.31 -8.13 7.62
N ALA A 85 -1.61 -8.71 6.65
CA ALA A 85 -0.18 -8.97 6.74
C ALA A 85 0.63 -7.67 6.88
N ALA A 86 0.26 -6.61 6.15
CA ALA A 86 0.90 -5.30 6.27
C ALA A 86 0.71 -4.69 7.66
N LEU A 87 -0.53 -4.68 8.19
CA LEU A 87 -0.80 -4.13 9.51
C LEU A 87 -0.06 -4.89 10.63
N GLU A 88 -0.06 -6.22 10.58
CA GLU A 88 0.62 -7.06 11.57
C GLU A 88 2.15 -7.02 11.44
N ALA A 89 2.68 -6.79 10.24
CA ALA A 89 4.10 -6.53 10.01
C ALA A 89 4.50 -5.17 10.59
N VAL A 90 3.66 -4.14 10.46
CA VAL A 90 3.90 -2.82 11.05
C VAL A 90 3.85 -2.87 12.57
N PHE A 91 2.73 -3.34 13.13
CA PHE A 91 2.54 -3.41 14.57
C PHE A 91 2.00 -4.78 15.00
N PRO A 92 2.67 -5.46 15.95
CA PRO A 92 3.87 -5.00 16.65
C PRO A 92 5.22 -5.35 15.98
N ALA A 93 5.22 -6.13 14.90
CA ALA A 93 6.39 -6.94 14.53
C ALA A 93 7.65 -6.14 14.12
N ALA A 94 7.53 -5.14 13.25
CA ALA A 94 8.69 -4.39 12.76
C ALA A 94 9.43 -3.63 13.86
N GLY A 95 8.68 -3.10 14.84
CA GLY A 95 9.22 -2.32 15.95
C GLY A 95 9.71 -3.13 17.16
N GLN A 96 9.51 -4.45 17.20
CA GLN A 96 9.91 -5.29 18.32
C GLN A 96 11.19 -6.09 18.02
N PRO A 97 12.31 -5.86 18.73
CA PRO A 97 13.58 -6.56 18.48
C PRO A 97 13.51 -8.08 18.66
N HIS A 98 12.58 -8.59 19.46
CA HIS A 98 12.43 -10.02 19.74
C HIS A 98 11.53 -10.76 18.74
N VAL A 99 10.89 -10.05 17.82
CA VAL A 99 10.08 -10.64 16.75
C VAL A 99 10.97 -10.74 15.51
N PHE A 100 11.06 -11.93 14.90
CA PHE A 100 11.96 -12.22 13.78
C PHE A 100 13.42 -11.81 14.08
N GLN A 101 13.99 -12.40 15.14
CA GLN A 101 15.34 -12.09 15.62
C GLN A 101 16.41 -12.38 14.58
N GLU A 102 16.19 -13.37 13.71
CA GLU A 102 17.08 -13.73 12.61
C GLU A 102 17.32 -12.56 11.63
N LEU A 103 16.40 -11.59 11.56
CA LEU A 103 16.60 -10.38 10.76
C LEU A 103 17.65 -9.44 11.38
N ALA A 104 17.81 -9.45 12.70
CA ALA A 104 18.86 -8.68 13.35
C ALA A 104 20.25 -9.23 12.98
N ASP A 105 20.37 -10.55 12.82
CA ASP A 105 21.60 -11.20 12.35
C ASP A 105 21.92 -10.81 10.89
N GLU A 106 20.90 -10.46 10.09
CA GLU A 106 21.04 -9.86 8.74
C GLU A 106 21.38 -8.35 8.76
N GLY A 107 21.56 -7.75 9.94
CA GLY A 107 21.78 -6.31 10.11
C GLY A 107 20.50 -5.46 10.03
N LEU A 108 19.32 -6.09 10.02
CA LEU A 108 18.03 -5.41 9.93
C LEU A 108 17.47 -5.19 11.33
N ALA A 109 17.90 -4.09 11.95
CA ALA A 109 17.44 -3.66 13.27
C ALA A 109 15.94 -3.30 13.27
N ALA A 110 15.30 -3.44 14.44
CA ALA A 110 13.92 -3.05 14.63
C ALA A 110 13.66 -1.59 14.20
N HIS A 111 12.50 -1.35 13.62
CA HIS A 111 12.07 -0.04 13.13
C HIS A 111 10.61 0.18 13.48
N LYS A 112 10.33 1.25 14.24
CA LYS A 112 8.96 1.64 14.58
C LYS A 112 8.46 2.62 13.52
N VAL A 113 7.49 2.18 12.72
CA VAL A 113 6.76 3.04 11.77
C VAL A 113 6.00 4.14 12.53
N ARG A 114 5.99 5.36 12.00
CA ARG A 114 5.34 6.51 12.64
C ARG A 114 3.84 6.53 12.37
N LYS A 115 3.42 6.43 11.10
CA LYS A 115 2.00 6.49 10.70
C LYS A 115 1.64 5.37 9.73
N VAL A 116 0.38 4.94 9.80
CA VAL A 116 -0.21 3.99 8.84
C VAL A 116 -1.42 4.64 8.19
N TYR A 117 -1.45 4.66 6.87
CA TYR A 117 -2.56 5.16 6.06
C TYR A 117 -3.31 3.94 5.50
N VAL A 118 -4.49 3.69 6.04
CA VAL A 118 -5.34 2.59 5.62
C VAL A 118 -6.35 3.12 4.61
N GLU A 119 -6.35 2.57 3.40
CA GLU A 119 -7.27 2.96 2.33
C GLU A 119 -8.72 2.83 2.79
N GLY A 120 -9.47 3.92 2.58
CA GLY A 120 -10.87 4.01 2.92
C GLY A 120 -11.79 3.54 1.80
N TRP A 121 -12.37 2.34 1.90
CA TRP A 121 -13.46 1.87 1.01
C TRP A 121 -14.79 2.62 1.29
N GLY A 122 -14.77 3.95 1.21
CA GLY A 122 -15.89 4.83 1.59
C GLY A 122 -15.93 5.23 3.07
N GLY A 123 -14.99 4.73 3.89
CA GLY A 123 -14.79 5.14 5.28
C GLY A 123 -13.41 5.76 5.49
N GLY A 124 -13.25 6.70 6.41
CA GLY A 124 -11.97 7.35 6.69
C GLY A 124 -12.15 8.75 7.26
N ASP A 125 -11.08 9.30 7.80
CA ASP A 125 -11.06 10.57 8.52
C ASP A 125 -10.02 11.56 7.96
N THR A 126 -9.24 11.14 6.96
CA THR A 126 -8.18 11.93 6.35
C THR A 126 -8.34 11.97 4.84
N TRP A 127 -8.29 13.18 4.27
CA TRP A 127 -8.39 13.42 2.83
C TRP A 127 -7.08 13.99 2.32
N VAL A 128 -6.47 13.31 1.35
CA VAL A 128 -5.26 13.77 0.67
C VAL A 128 -5.68 14.39 -0.65
N ASN A 129 -5.30 15.66 -0.86
CA ASN A 129 -5.57 16.37 -2.12
C ASN A 129 -4.70 15.77 -3.24
N THR A 130 -5.35 15.18 -4.24
CA THR A 130 -4.70 14.57 -5.41
C THR A 130 -4.96 15.35 -6.69
N THR A 131 -5.44 16.59 -6.58
CA THR A 131 -5.81 17.42 -7.73
C THR A 131 -4.67 17.59 -8.73
N SER A 132 -3.46 17.82 -8.23
CA SER A 132 -2.26 18.02 -9.04
C SER A 132 -1.63 16.71 -9.55
N SER A 133 -2.06 15.55 -9.04
CA SER A 133 -1.47 14.24 -9.35
C SER A 133 -2.42 13.27 -10.05
N ILE A 134 -3.68 13.65 -10.26
CA ILE A 134 -4.71 12.79 -10.87
C ILE A 134 -4.30 12.25 -12.25
N ASP A 135 -3.68 13.08 -13.08
CA ASP A 135 -3.24 12.67 -14.42
C ASP A 135 -2.09 11.65 -14.33
N LYS A 136 -1.21 11.80 -13.35
CA LYS A 136 -0.12 10.86 -13.05
C LYS A 136 -0.67 9.50 -12.60
N LYS A 137 -1.71 9.50 -11.75
CA LYS A 137 -2.43 8.29 -11.32
C LYS A 137 -3.05 7.55 -12.51
N ILE A 138 -3.74 8.27 -13.38
CA ILE A 138 -4.38 7.71 -14.59
C ILE A 138 -3.31 7.15 -15.54
N ALA A 139 -2.23 7.89 -15.78
CA ALA A 139 -1.13 7.45 -16.63
C ALA A 139 -0.46 6.17 -16.10
N ALA A 140 -0.23 6.07 -14.78
CA ALA A 140 0.30 4.87 -14.15
C ALA A 140 -0.66 3.67 -14.30
N LEU A 141 -1.97 3.86 -14.12
CA LEU A 141 -2.96 2.80 -14.30
C LEU A 141 -2.99 2.27 -15.75
N ARG A 142 -2.86 3.16 -16.74
CA ARG A 142 -2.81 2.78 -18.17
C ARG A 142 -1.57 1.96 -18.54
N CYS A 143 -0.55 1.87 -17.69
CA CYS A 143 0.59 0.97 -17.91
C CYS A 143 0.20 -0.51 -17.80
N HIS A 144 -0.88 -0.86 -17.10
CA HIS A 144 -1.35 -2.24 -16.91
C HIS A 144 -2.15 -2.77 -18.10
N LYS A 145 -1.57 -2.72 -19.31
CA LYS A 145 -2.24 -3.02 -20.58
C LYS A 145 -2.89 -4.40 -20.59
N SER A 146 -2.20 -5.41 -20.05
CA SER A 146 -2.68 -6.78 -19.94
C SER A 146 -3.94 -6.93 -19.07
N GLN A 147 -4.18 -5.97 -18.16
CA GLN A 147 -5.32 -5.95 -17.26
C GLN A 147 -6.44 -5.04 -17.78
N MET A 148 -6.08 -3.89 -18.38
CA MET A 148 -7.04 -2.91 -18.86
C MET A 148 -7.65 -3.30 -20.22
N GLY A 149 -6.90 -3.98 -21.09
CA GLY A 149 -7.34 -4.21 -22.46
C GLY A 149 -7.69 -2.88 -23.16
N GLU A 150 -8.89 -2.81 -23.75
CA GLU A 150 -9.41 -1.60 -24.39
C GLU A 150 -10.14 -0.64 -23.42
N TRP A 151 -10.28 -1.01 -22.15
CA TRP A 151 -10.99 -0.20 -21.17
C TRP A 151 -10.12 0.95 -20.65
N ASP A 152 -10.67 2.16 -20.66
CA ASP A 152 -9.98 3.35 -20.14
C ASP A 152 -10.38 3.64 -18.68
N PRO A 153 -9.43 3.65 -17.72
CA PRO A 153 -9.74 3.92 -16.31
C PRO A 153 -10.08 5.39 -16.01
N GLU A 154 -9.76 6.33 -16.91
CA GLU A 154 -9.86 7.76 -16.62
C GLU A 154 -11.24 8.23 -16.12
N PRO A 155 -12.38 7.92 -16.78
CA PRO A 155 -13.68 8.40 -16.33
C PRO A 155 -14.02 7.96 -14.91
N MET A 156 -13.76 6.69 -14.60
CA MET A 156 -14.02 6.10 -13.28
C MET A 156 -13.12 6.71 -12.21
N VAL A 157 -11.81 6.85 -12.49
CA VAL A 157 -10.84 7.40 -11.54
C VAL A 157 -11.17 8.85 -11.20
N ARG A 158 -11.48 9.69 -12.20
CA ARG A 158 -11.87 11.08 -11.96
C ARG A 158 -13.18 11.18 -11.19
N GLN A 159 -14.16 10.34 -11.52
CA GLN A 159 -15.44 10.32 -10.82
C GLN A 159 -15.24 10.00 -9.33
N TRP A 160 -14.60 8.88 -9.00
CA TRP A 160 -14.42 8.46 -7.60
C TRP A 160 -13.56 9.45 -6.81
N SER A 161 -12.50 9.98 -7.40
CA SER A 161 -11.68 10.99 -6.72
C SER A 161 -12.42 12.32 -6.52
N ALA A 162 -13.32 12.71 -7.43
CA ALA A 162 -14.16 13.89 -7.26
C ALA A 162 -15.24 13.67 -6.19
N GLU A 163 -15.85 12.49 -6.16
CA GLU A 163 -16.81 12.08 -5.12
C GLU A 163 -16.15 12.12 -3.74
N ALA A 164 -14.92 11.62 -3.61
CA ALA A 164 -14.13 11.70 -2.39
C ALA A 164 -13.82 13.14 -1.94
N GLY A 165 -13.59 14.05 -2.89
CA GLY A 165 -13.32 15.47 -2.64
C GLY A 165 -14.57 16.33 -2.40
N LYS A 166 -15.77 15.78 -2.64
CA LYS A 166 -17.03 16.54 -2.59
C LYS A 166 -17.23 17.21 -1.23
N GLY A 167 -17.53 18.51 -1.24
CA GLY A 167 -17.72 19.31 -0.02
C GLY A 167 -16.42 19.75 0.66
N ARG A 168 -15.27 19.58 0.00
CA ARG A 168 -13.95 20.03 0.47
C ARG A 168 -13.31 20.98 -0.54
N GLU A 169 -12.29 21.71 -0.11
CA GLU A 169 -11.47 22.58 -0.98
C GLU A 169 -10.46 21.76 -1.81
N MET A 170 -10.94 20.69 -2.45
CA MET A 170 -10.14 19.73 -3.21
C MET A 170 -10.98 19.24 -4.41
N ALA A 171 -10.47 19.37 -5.64
CA ALA A 171 -11.19 18.86 -6.81
C ALA A 171 -11.15 17.33 -6.88
N TYR A 172 -10.01 16.75 -6.48
CA TYR A 172 -9.80 15.31 -6.39
C TYR A 172 -9.16 14.99 -5.04
N ALA A 173 -9.63 13.92 -4.40
CA ALA A 173 -9.07 13.42 -3.15
C ALA A 173 -8.94 11.89 -3.14
N GLU A 174 -8.06 11.42 -2.26
CA GLU A 174 -8.02 10.04 -1.78
C GLU A 174 -8.26 10.04 -0.27
N VAL A 175 -9.00 9.04 0.22
CA VAL A 175 -9.46 8.98 1.61
C VAL A 175 -8.75 7.85 2.34
N PHE A 176 -8.25 8.17 3.53
CA PHE A 176 -7.57 7.22 4.40
C PHE A 176 -8.13 7.30 5.83
N LYS A 177 -8.03 6.20 6.55
CA LYS A 177 -7.99 6.19 8.01
C LYS A 177 -6.52 6.22 8.44
N VAL A 178 -6.13 7.23 9.22
CA VAL A 178 -4.74 7.40 9.63
C VAL A 178 -4.52 6.99 11.08
N ILE A 179 -3.61 6.05 11.30
CA ILE A 179 -3.20 5.59 12.62
C ILE A 179 -1.84 6.22 12.93
N THR A 180 -1.75 6.95 14.04
CA THR A 180 -0.51 7.57 14.52
C THR A 180 0.08 6.73 15.65
N LEU A 181 1.19 6.01 15.37
CA LEU A 181 1.88 5.11 16.31
C LEU A 181 2.99 5.82 17.11
N ILE A 182 3.50 6.94 16.57
CA ILE A 182 4.43 7.87 17.21
C ILE A 182 3.84 9.27 16.99
N SER A 183 3.64 10.02 18.08
CA SER A 183 3.11 11.38 18.02
C SER A 183 4.04 12.30 17.21
N ASP A 184 3.52 13.42 16.72
CA ASP A 184 4.31 14.38 15.95
C ASP A 184 5.45 14.98 16.82
N ASP A 185 5.17 15.27 18.08
CA ASP A 185 6.17 15.76 19.05
C ASP A 185 7.25 14.72 19.34
N ASP A 186 6.87 13.45 19.54
CA ASP A 186 7.85 12.40 19.84
C ASP A 186 8.68 12.05 18.60
N TYR A 187 8.07 12.10 17.42
CA TYR A 187 8.79 11.90 16.17
C TYR A 187 9.82 13.03 15.94
N ALA A 188 9.44 14.29 16.17
CA ALA A 188 10.36 15.42 16.07
C ALA A 188 11.56 15.29 17.04
N LYS A 189 11.35 14.80 18.27
CA LYS A 189 12.45 14.52 19.21
C LYS A 189 13.39 13.43 18.71
N LEU A 190 12.86 12.39 18.05
CA LEU A 190 13.67 11.30 17.48
C LEU A 190 14.51 11.77 16.29
N THR A 191 13.97 12.63 15.42
CA THR A 191 14.69 13.12 14.24
C THR A 191 15.65 14.25 14.55
N ASN A 192 15.31 15.16 15.48
CA ASN A 192 16.13 16.32 15.80
C ASN A 192 17.22 16.04 16.85
N GLY A 193 17.17 14.89 17.54
CA GLY A 193 18.21 14.45 18.47
C GLY A 193 19.35 13.65 17.81
N SER A 194 19.41 13.62 16.48
CA SER A 194 20.37 12.83 15.69
C SER A 194 21.50 13.68 15.05
N ASP A 195 21.62 14.96 15.43
CA ASP A 195 22.74 15.86 15.06
C ASP A 195 23.87 15.83 16.10
#